data_AF-A0A944BL61-F1
#
_entry.id   AF-A0A944BL61-F1
#
_cell.length_a   1.000
_cell.length_b   1.000
_cell.length_c   1.000
_cell.angle_alpha   90.00
_cell.angle_beta   90.00
_cell.angle_gamma   90.00
#
_symmetry.space_group_name_H-M   'P 1'
#
loop_
_entity.id
_entity.type
_entity.pdbx_description
1 polymer ?
#
loop_
_entity_poly.entity_id
_entity_poly.type
_entity_poly.pdbx_seq_one_letter_code
_entity_poly.pdbx_strand_id
1 'polypeptide(L)'
;MSTQSRHDRHSQQYNAHDEHACRSRMRKSPCKTHSSQKKYTPTAQTLTAKLGRCAENLVIWYLKQRNWHIMARNYATKYGEIDIIAYKYGADLPNCNTIAFIEVKSRSSSQAISPQMNVTAAKQRKLASAIKYYISKMERQKAVYRCDVAAVTIERKKAPRIKYFSNAFWIKQEFGW
;
A
#
# COMPACT_ATOMS: atom_id res chain seq x y z
N MET A 1 16.05 46.23 -24.26
CA MET A 1 14.66 46.06 -23.75
C MET A 1 13.87 45.36 -24.84
N SER A 2 13.24 44.22 -24.53
CA SER A 2 12.05 43.63 -25.22
C SER A 2 12.17 43.34 -26.74
N THR A 3 11.83 42.19 -27.32
CA THR A 3 11.09 41.00 -26.89
C THR A 3 11.23 39.90 -27.95
N GLN A 4 11.06 38.67 -27.50
CA GLN A 4 11.06 37.36 -28.18
C GLN A 4 10.49 37.26 -29.61
N SER A 5 11.27 36.54 -30.43
CA SER A 5 10.99 35.30 -31.17
C SER A 5 9.56 34.92 -31.60
N ARG A 6 9.52 34.57 -32.89
CA ARG A 6 8.49 33.93 -33.72
C ARG A 6 8.13 32.50 -33.25
N HIS A 7 6.87 32.13 -33.54
CA HIS A 7 6.37 30.90 -34.19
C HIS A 7 6.81 29.54 -33.55
N ASP A 8 5.93 28.60 -33.23
CA ASP A 8 5.06 27.92 -34.19
C ASP A 8 3.90 27.17 -33.53
N ARG A 9 2.82 27.04 -34.29
CA ARG A 9 1.68 26.17 -34.02
C ARG A 9 2.07 24.72 -34.31
N HIS A 10 1.92 23.83 -33.34
CA HIS A 10 1.60 22.44 -33.65
C HIS A 10 0.56 21.90 -32.68
N SER A 11 -0.69 22.01 -33.13
CA SER A 11 -1.81 21.19 -32.71
C SER A 11 -1.45 19.73 -32.98
N GLN A 12 -1.27 18.92 -31.92
CA GLN A 12 -1.37 17.47 -32.04
C GLN A 12 -2.47 17.02 -31.09
N GLN A 13 -3.58 16.64 -31.72
CA GLN A 13 -4.66 15.84 -31.16
C GLN A 13 -4.07 14.66 -30.37
N TYR A 14 -4.28 14.65 -29.06
CA TYR A 14 -4.14 13.43 -28.28
C TYR A 14 -5.31 12.53 -28.65
N ASN A 15 -5.02 11.49 -29.44
CA ASN A 15 -5.98 10.46 -29.81
C ASN A 15 -6.43 9.70 -28.57
N ALA A 16 -7.74 9.74 -28.30
CA ALA A 16 -8.43 9.09 -27.19
C ALA A 16 -8.55 7.55 -27.35
N HIS A 17 -7.46 6.86 -27.69
CA HIS A 17 -7.48 5.41 -27.97
C HIS A 17 -6.66 4.52 -27.03
N ASP A 18 -5.94 5.07 -26.04
CA ASP A 18 -5.15 4.28 -25.08
C ASP A 18 -5.79 4.12 -23.68
N GLU A 19 -7.10 4.37 -23.55
CA GLU A 19 -7.80 4.22 -22.27
C GLU A 19 -8.30 2.79 -21.96
N HIS A 20 -8.11 1.82 -22.87
CA HIS A 20 -8.92 0.60 -22.85
C HIS A 20 -8.22 -0.72 -22.47
N ALA A 21 -6.94 -0.72 -22.06
CA ALA A 21 -6.18 -1.96 -21.81
C ALA A 21 -5.98 -2.36 -20.33
N CYS A 22 -6.46 -1.60 -19.34
CA CYS A 22 -6.27 -1.94 -17.91
C CYS A 22 -7.58 -2.29 -17.16
N ARG A 23 -8.70 -2.45 -17.87
CA ARG A 23 -10.01 -2.73 -17.24
C ARG A 23 -10.62 -4.11 -17.55
N SER A 24 -10.08 -4.90 -18.48
CA SER A 24 -10.84 -6.03 -19.05
C SER A 24 -10.26 -7.44 -18.92
N ARG A 25 -9.12 -7.68 -18.26
CA ARG A 25 -8.62 -9.07 -18.03
C ARG A 25 -7.89 -9.23 -16.71
N MET A 26 -8.63 -9.35 -15.62
CA MET A 26 -8.25 -10.20 -14.49
C MET A 26 -9.34 -11.24 -14.32
N ARG A 27 -9.31 -12.26 -15.19
CA ARG A 27 -10.11 -13.47 -15.03
C ARG A 27 -9.66 -14.16 -13.74
N LYS A 28 -10.66 -14.55 -12.94
CA LYS A 28 -10.57 -15.27 -11.67
C LYS A 28 -9.48 -16.36 -11.72
N SER A 29 -8.38 -16.16 -11.00
CA SER A 29 -7.50 -17.26 -10.62
C SER A 29 -8.19 -18.05 -9.51
N PRO A 30 -8.33 -19.38 -9.61
CA PRO A 30 -9.03 -20.17 -8.60
C PRO A 30 -8.12 -20.29 -7.38
N CYS A 31 -8.31 -19.43 -6.39
CA CYS A 31 -7.74 -19.64 -5.07
C CYS A 31 -8.50 -20.82 -4.46
N LYS A 32 -7.87 -22.01 -4.45
CA LYS A 32 -8.41 -23.20 -3.76
C LYS A 32 -8.52 -22.86 -2.27
N THR A 33 -9.73 -22.53 -1.83
CA THR A 33 -10.09 -22.45 -0.43
C THR A 33 -10.10 -23.86 0.13
N HIS A 34 -9.04 -24.26 0.84
CA HIS A 34 -9.17 -25.33 1.82
C HIS A 34 -9.98 -24.77 3.00
N SER A 35 -11.30 -24.83 2.89
CA SER A 35 -12.25 -24.52 3.96
C SER A 35 -12.28 -25.68 4.95
N SER A 36 -11.25 -25.81 5.77
CA SER A 36 -11.38 -26.60 7.00
C SER A 36 -12.19 -25.77 7.98
N GLN A 37 -13.45 -26.14 8.18
CA GLN A 37 -14.38 -25.55 9.14
C GLN A 37 -13.75 -25.59 10.55
N LYS A 38 -13.08 -24.51 10.96
CA LYS A 38 -12.69 -24.31 12.36
C LYS A 38 -13.92 -23.82 13.13
N LYS A 39 -14.39 -24.65 14.05
CA LYS A 39 -15.42 -24.34 15.05
C LYS A 39 -15.08 -23.00 15.74
N TYR A 40 -15.98 -22.05 15.66
CA TYR A 40 -15.80 -20.71 16.23
C TYR A 40 -16.04 -20.75 17.74
N THR A 41 -14.98 -20.59 18.53
CA THR A 41 -15.07 -20.24 19.95
C THR A 41 -14.74 -18.75 20.11
N PRO A 42 -15.58 -17.94 20.76
CA PRO A 42 -15.32 -16.50 20.91
C PRO A 42 -14.29 -16.29 22.01
N THR A 43 -13.00 -16.26 21.66
CA THR A 43 -11.96 -15.83 22.59
C THR A 43 -11.94 -14.30 22.65
N ALA A 44 -12.00 -13.73 23.86
CA ALA A 44 -11.95 -12.29 24.09
C ALA A 44 -10.68 -11.67 23.47
N GLN A 45 -10.83 -10.90 22.39
CA GLN A 45 -9.70 -10.22 21.73
C GLN A 45 -9.11 -9.16 22.65
N THR A 46 -7.77 -9.13 22.75
CA THR A 46 -7.05 -8.13 23.55
C THR A 46 -7.31 -6.71 23.04
N LEU A 47 -7.26 -5.72 23.93
CA LEU A 47 -7.47 -4.31 23.59
C LEU A 47 -6.49 -3.83 22.51
N THR A 48 -5.25 -4.31 22.55
CA THR A 48 -4.21 -4.03 21.54
C THR A 48 -4.60 -4.55 20.16
N ALA A 49 -5.12 -5.78 20.06
CA ALA A 49 -5.55 -6.35 18.78
C ALA A 49 -6.76 -5.61 18.18
N LYS A 50 -7.71 -5.21 19.03
CA LYS A 50 -8.86 -4.38 18.60
C LYS A 50 -8.40 -3.02 18.08
N LEU A 51 -7.50 -2.35 18.79
CA LEU A 51 -6.93 -1.07 18.36
C LEU A 51 -6.16 -1.19 17.04
N GLY A 52 -5.36 -2.25 16.87
CA GLY A 52 -4.65 -2.54 15.62
C GLY A 52 -5.61 -2.67 14.43
N ARG A 53 -6.68 -3.45 14.59
CA ARG A 53 -7.70 -3.62 13.53
C ARG A 53 -8.45 -2.32 13.22
N CYS A 54 -8.77 -1.52 14.24
CA CYS A 54 -9.37 -0.20 14.04
C CYS A 54 -8.42 0.73 13.26
N ALA A 55 -7.13 0.73 13.59
CA ALA A 55 -6.13 1.52 12.88
C ALA A 55 -6.02 1.09 11.41
N GLU A 56 -5.95 -0.21 11.13
CA GLU A 56 -5.90 -0.74 9.76
C GLU A 56 -7.14 -0.33 8.94
N ASN A 57 -8.34 -0.45 9.53
CA ASN A 57 -9.59 -0.02 8.89
C ASN A 57 -9.58 1.48 8.55
N LEU A 58 -9.06 2.32 9.45
CA LEU A 58 -8.94 3.76 9.22
C LEU A 58 -7.97 4.08 8.08
N VAL A 59 -6.85 3.35 7.98
CA VAL A 59 -5.88 3.53 6.87
C VAL A 59 -6.50 3.09 5.54
N ILE A 60 -7.24 1.99 5.51
CA ILE A 60 -7.96 1.55 4.32
C ILE A 60 -8.98 2.59 3.87
N TRP A 61 -9.75 3.14 4.81
CA TRP A 61 -10.69 4.22 4.49
C TRP A 61 -9.94 5.43 3.91
N TYR A 62 -8.86 5.87 4.56
CA TYR A 62 -8.01 6.98 4.10
C TYR A 62 -7.47 6.78 2.68
N LEU A 63 -7.05 5.56 2.36
CA LEU A 63 -6.53 5.19 1.03
C LEU A 63 -7.64 5.20 -0.01
N LYS A 64 -8.81 4.61 0.30
CA LYS A 64 -9.97 4.61 -0.60
C LYS A 64 -10.44 6.01 -0.96
N GLN A 65 -10.47 6.94 0.01
CA GLN A 65 -10.79 8.36 -0.23
C GLN A 65 -9.77 9.06 -1.16
N ARG A 66 -8.61 8.44 -1.41
CA ARG A 66 -7.54 8.94 -2.30
C ARG A 66 -7.39 8.09 -3.56
N ASN A 67 -8.44 7.33 -3.90
CA ASN A 67 -8.55 6.51 -5.10
C ASN A 67 -7.51 5.38 -5.15
N TRP A 68 -7.08 4.87 -4.00
CA TRP A 68 -6.32 3.63 -3.91
C TRP A 68 -7.27 2.44 -3.87
N HIS A 69 -6.95 1.43 -4.66
CA HIS A 69 -7.58 0.12 -4.60
C HIS A 69 -6.87 -0.75 -3.56
N ILE A 70 -7.62 -1.42 -2.67
CA ILE A 70 -7.03 -2.34 -1.69
C ILE A 70 -6.97 -3.73 -2.28
N MET A 71 -5.77 -4.23 -2.53
CA MET A 71 -5.53 -5.56 -3.09
C MET A 71 -5.59 -6.64 -2.01
N ALA A 72 -5.01 -6.37 -0.84
CA ALA A 72 -4.96 -7.32 0.27
C ALA A 72 -4.88 -6.61 1.63
N ARG A 73 -5.26 -7.35 2.68
CA ARG A 73 -5.20 -6.96 4.09
C ARG A 73 -4.64 -8.14 4.89
N ASN A 74 -3.83 -7.88 5.91
CA ASN A 74 -3.19 -8.90 6.75
C ASN A 74 -2.61 -10.04 5.91
N TYR A 75 -1.85 -9.69 4.86
CA TYR A 75 -1.30 -10.66 3.92
C TYR A 75 -0.15 -11.43 4.58
N ALA A 76 -0.42 -12.65 5.00
CA ALA A 76 0.55 -13.51 5.66
C ALA A 76 1.24 -14.46 4.68
N THR A 77 2.54 -14.62 4.85
CA THR A 77 3.38 -15.58 4.14
C THR A 77 4.23 -16.34 5.14
N LYS A 78 4.87 -17.43 4.70
CA LYS A 78 5.87 -18.13 5.53
C LYS A 78 7.11 -17.29 5.87
N TYR A 79 7.29 -16.12 5.23
CA TYR A 79 8.45 -15.25 5.39
C TYR A 79 8.16 -13.97 6.21
N GLY A 80 6.89 -13.65 6.42
CA GLY A 80 6.47 -12.41 7.04
C GLY A 80 5.04 -12.01 6.65
N GLU A 81 4.62 -10.87 7.17
CA GLU A 81 3.27 -10.34 7.03
C GLU A 81 3.33 -8.93 6.45
N ILE A 82 2.31 -8.55 5.68
CA ILE A 82 2.11 -7.19 5.14
C ILE A 82 0.71 -6.74 5.56
N ASP A 83 0.60 -5.64 6.30
CA ASP A 83 -0.69 -5.19 6.84
C ASP A 83 -1.67 -4.82 5.72
N ILE A 84 -1.26 -4.00 4.76
CA ILE A 84 -2.09 -3.58 3.63
C ILE A 84 -1.27 -3.59 2.33
N ILE A 85 -1.87 -4.11 1.26
CA ILE A 85 -1.35 -3.97 -0.10
C ILE A 85 -2.36 -3.14 -0.89
N ALA A 86 -1.92 -2.02 -1.45
CA ALA A 86 -2.76 -1.09 -2.19
C ALA A 86 -2.18 -0.78 -3.56
N TYR A 87 -3.05 -0.48 -4.51
CA TYR A 87 -2.73 -0.20 -5.90
C TYR A 87 -3.33 1.12 -6.36
N LYS A 88 -2.59 1.88 -7.17
CA LYS A 88 -3.11 3.07 -7.86
C LYS A 88 -2.35 3.33 -9.16
N TYR A 89 -3.08 3.60 -10.24
CA TYR A 89 -2.50 4.05 -11.51
C TYR A 89 -2.17 5.54 -11.46
N GLY A 90 -1.03 5.93 -12.02
CA GLY A 90 -0.62 7.34 -12.12
C GLY A 90 -0.24 7.97 -10.78
N ALA A 91 0.08 7.19 -9.75
CA ALA A 91 0.33 7.74 -8.41
C ALA A 91 1.70 8.40 -8.28
N ASP A 92 2.76 7.75 -8.78
CA ASP A 92 4.14 8.28 -8.74
C ASP A 92 4.65 8.66 -10.14
N LEU A 93 4.27 7.90 -11.17
CA LEU A 93 4.65 8.13 -12.56
C LEU A 93 3.41 8.14 -13.45
N PRO A 94 3.31 9.06 -14.44
CA PRO A 94 2.26 9.02 -15.44
C PRO A 94 2.25 7.67 -16.16
N ASN A 95 1.05 7.19 -16.46
CA ASN A 95 0.82 5.94 -17.16
C ASN A 95 1.43 4.68 -16.53
N CYS A 96 1.76 4.72 -15.24
CA CYS A 96 2.38 3.61 -14.52
C CYS A 96 1.54 3.17 -13.31
N ASN A 97 1.58 1.88 -13.04
CA ASN A 97 1.00 1.29 -11.84
C ASN A 97 1.89 1.56 -10.64
N THR A 98 1.32 1.94 -9.50
CA THR A 98 2.00 1.89 -8.21
C THR A 98 1.36 0.84 -7.32
N ILE A 99 2.19 -0.01 -6.71
CA ILE A 99 1.80 -0.94 -5.64
C ILE A 99 2.50 -0.50 -4.36
N ALA A 100 1.72 -0.13 -3.36
CA ALA A 100 2.19 0.26 -2.03
C ALA A 100 1.98 -0.89 -1.04
N PHE A 101 3.08 -1.31 -0.42
CA PHE A 101 3.07 -2.21 0.73
C PHE A 101 3.15 -1.36 2.00
N ILE A 102 2.10 -1.38 2.81
CA ILE A 102 1.91 -0.42 3.89
C ILE A 102 1.97 -1.16 5.23
N GLU A 103 2.86 -0.71 6.10
CA GLU A 103 2.86 -1.06 7.52
C GLU A 103 2.00 -0.05 8.29
N VAL A 104 1.09 -0.53 9.13
CA VAL A 104 0.22 0.29 9.97
C VAL A 104 0.72 0.28 11.41
N LYS A 105 0.91 1.47 11.98
CA LYS A 105 1.29 1.62 13.39
C LYS A 105 0.25 2.43 14.15
N SER A 106 -0.37 1.81 15.14
CA SER A 106 -1.18 2.52 16.14
C SER A 106 -0.28 3.21 17.17
N ARG A 107 -0.61 4.45 17.56
CA ARG A 107 0.11 5.20 18.59
C ARG A 107 -0.83 5.80 19.64
N SER A 108 -0.26 6.01 20.83
CA SER A 108 -0.84 6.93 21.83
C SER A 108 -0.58 8.38 21.42
N SER A 109 -1.41 9.30 21.90
CA SER A 109 -1.28 10.72 21.57
C SER A 109 -0.06 11.40 22.17
N SER A 110 0.46 10.88 23.28
CA SER A 110 1.65 11.40 23.97
C SER A 110 2.98 11.07 23.29
N GLN A 111 3.01 10.17 22.30
CA GLN A 111 4.26 9.79 21.63
C GLN A 111 4.61 10.80 20.52
N ALA A 112 5.77 11.45 20.53
CA ALA A 112 6.22 12.14 19.31
C ALA A 112 6.31 11.13 18.14
N ILE A 113 6.33 11.59 16.87
CA ILE A 113 6.72 10.69 15.77
C ILE A 113 8.19 10.42 15.98
N SER A 114 8.50 9.29 16.61
CA SER A 114 9.84 9.00 17.06
C SER A 114 10.57 8.13 16.03
N PRO A 115 11.91 8.13 16.01
CA PRO A 115 12.69 7.18 15.21
C PRO A 115 12.34 5.71 15.52
N GLN A 116 11.84 5.42 16.72
CA GLN A 116 11.34 4.09 17.10
C GLN A 116 10.04 3.70 16.35
N MET A 117 9.35 4.65 15.73
CA MET A 117 8.26 4.41 14.78
C MET A 117 8.75 4.04 13.39
N ASN A 118 10.05 4.09 13.10
CA ASN A 118 10.59 3.46 11.90
C ASN A 118 10.36 1.94 11.94
N VAL A 119 10.11 1.37 10.78
CA VAL A 119 10.10 -0.09 10.64
C VAL A 119 11.50 -0.56 11.02
N THR A 120 11.61 -1.35 12.10
CA THR A 120 12.92 -1.82 12.60
C THR A 120 13.63 -2.62 11.51
N ALA A 121 14.96 -2.70 11.53
CA ALA A 121 15.69 -3.48 10.54
C ALA A 121 15.21 -4.95 10.46
N ALA A 122 14.83 -5.54 11.60
CA ALA A 122 14.24 -6.89 11.64
C ALA A 122 12.88 -6.96 10.93
N LYS A 123 11.99 -5.97 11.15
CA LYS A 123 10.71 -5.89 10.43
C LYS A 123 10.92 -5.61 8.94
N GLN A 124 11.84 -4.73 8.57
CA GLN A 124 12.16 -4.43 7.17
C GLN A 124 12.62 -5.69 6.44
N ARG A 125 13.46 -6.54 7.08
CA ARG A 125 13.88 -7.82 6.49
C ARG A 125 12.70 -8.77 6.25
N LYS A 126 11.84 -8.98 7.25
CA LYS A 126 10.65 -9.85 7.10
C LYS A 126 9.68 -9.32 6.04
N LEU A 127 9.41 -8.02 6.07
CA LEU A 127 8.55 -7.38 5.09
C LEU A 127 9.14 -7.48 3.68
N ALA A 128 10.45 -7.25 3.53
CA ALA A 128 11.14 -7.41 2.26
C ALA A 128 11.00 -8.85 1.71
N SER A 129 11.16 -9.87 2.55
CA SER A 129 10.97 -11.26 2.13
C SER A 129 9.52 -11.56 1.74
N ALA A 130 8.53 -11.04 2.49
CA ALA A 130 7.12 -11.18 2.16
C ALA A 130 6.76 -10.47 0.84
N ILE A 131 7.32 -9.28 0.61
CA ILE A 131 7.14 -8.50 -0.61
C ILE A 131 7.79 -9.19 -1.82
N LYS A 132 9.04 -9.67 -1.68
CA LYS A 132 9.70 -10.47 -2.73
C LYS A 132 8.86 -11.68 -3.10
N TYR A 133 8.32 -12.39 -2.11
CA TYR A 133 7.42 -13.51 -2.34
C TYR A 133 6.14 -13.10 -3.07
N TYR A 134 5.48 -12.02 -2.62
CA TYR A 134 4.28 -11.49 -3.27
C TYR A 134 4.54 -11.13 -4.74
N ILE A 135 5.61 -10.38 -5.01
CA ILE A 135 6.00 -9.97 -6.38
C ILE A 135 6.31 -11.20 -7.24
N SER A 136 6.99 -12.21 -6.71
CA SER A 136 7.28 -13.45 -7.46
C SER A 136 6.04 -14.24 -7.90
N LYS A 137 4.89 -13.99 -7.27
CA LYS A 137 3.60 -14.60 -7.60
C LYS A 137 2.76 -13.76 -8.56
N MET A 138 3.13 -12.50 -8.78
CA MET A 138 2.48 -11.67 -9.77
C MET A 138 3.06 -11.94 -11.15
N GLU A 139 2.21 -12.00 -12.17
CA GLU A 139 2.67 -11.86 -13.56
C GLU A 139 3.45 -10.55 -13.69
N ARG A 140 4.53 -10.55 -14.49
CA ARG A 140 5.44 -9.40 -14.61
C ARG A 140 4.70 -8.15 -15.08
N GLN A 141 4.21 -7.36 -14.13
CA GLN A 141 3.61 -6.05 -14.38
C GLN A 141 4.66 -4.99 -14.12
N LYS A 142 4.82 -4.07 -15.08
CA LYS A 142 5.58 -2.84 -14.85
C LYS A 142 4.81 -2.01 -13.82
N ALA A 143 5.36 -1.95 -12.61
CA ALA A 143 4.82 -1.17 -11.51
C ALA A 143 5.96 -0.58 -10.67
N VAL A 144 5.71 0.60 -10.11
CA VAL A 144 6.50 1.17 -9.02
C VAL A 144 6.09 0.45 -7.74
N TYR A 145 7.05 -0.13 -7.03
CA TYR A 145 6.81 -0.74 -5.72
C TYR A 145 7.28 0.19 -4.62
N ARG A 146 6.39 0.49 -3.67
CA ARG A 146 6.70 1.36 -2.52
C ARG A 146 6.52 0.63 -1.21
N CYS A 147 7.31 1.02 -0.23
CA CYS A 147 7.07 0.67 1.17
C CYS A 147 6.65 1.91 1.92
N ASP A 148 5.40 1.92 2.37
CA ASP A 148 4.77 3.05 3.02
C ASP A 148 4.54 2.73 4.51
N VAL A 149 4.42 3.77 5.34
CA VAL A 149 4.04 3.63 6.75
C VAL A 149 2.84 4.54 7.03
N ALA A 150 1.83 4.00 7.69
CA ALA A 150 0.69 4.76 8.17
C ALA A 150 0.64 4.77 9.70
N ALA A 151 0.87 5.93 10.31
CA ALA A 151 0.78 6.12 11.75
C ALA A 151 -0.61 6.63 12.14
N VAL A 152 -1.35 5.85 12.94
CA VAL A 152 -2.72 6.16 13.36
C VAL A 152 -2.75 6.50 14.84
N THR A 153 -3.27 7.68 15.16
CA THR A 153 -3.52 8.11 16.55
C THR A 153 -5.01 8.00 16.83
N ILE A 154 -5.38 7.16 17.78
CA ILE A 154 -6.77 7.00 18.25
C ILE A 154 -6.81 7.46 19.70
N GLU A 155 -7.63 8.48 19.97
CA GLU A 155 -7.80 9.07 21.29
C GLU A 155 -9.27 9.07 21.68
N ARG A 156 -9.55 8.94 22.98
CA ARG A 156 -10.91 9.05 23.48
C ARG A 156 -11.44 10.47 23.23
N LYS A 157 -12.66 10.58 22.71
CA LYS A 157 -13.36 11.85 22.43
C LYS A 157 -12.67 12.79 21.43
N LYS A 158 -11.74 12.29 20.60
CA LYS A 158 -11.14 13.06 19.51
C LYS A 158 -11.25 12.30 18.20
N ALA A 159 -11.29 13.04 17.09
CA ALA A 159 -11.21 12.44 15.77
C ALA A 159 -9.87 11.71 15.59
N PRO A 160 -9.86 10.50 15.00
CA PRO A 160 -8.64 9.78 14.71
C PRO A 160 -7.77 10.57 13.72
N ARG A 161 -6.45 10.53 13.90
CA ARG A 161 -5.49 11.21 13.02
C ARG A 161 -4.59 10.19 12.34
N ILE A 162 -4.42 10.35 11.04
CA ILE A 162 -3.53 9.51 10.22
C ILE A 162 -2.40 10.39 9.70
N LYS A 163 -1.16 9.96 9.93
CA LYS A 163 0.02 10.48 9.26
C LYS A 163 0.54 9.39 8.33
N TYR A 164 0.55 9.68 7.03
CA TYR A 164 0.92 8.75 5.98
C TYR A 164 2.29 9.14 5.42
N PHE A 165 3.21 8.18 5.37
CA PHE A 165 4.56 8.36 4.87
C PHE A 165 4.75 7.46 3.65
N SER A 166 4.75 8.07 2.45
CA SER A 166 5.11 7.37 1.22
C SER A 166 6.61 7.15 1.13
N ASN A 167 7.04 6.01 0.59
CA ASN A 167 8.47 5.66 0.49
C ASN A 167 9.20 5.78 1.84
N ALA A 168 8.53 5.36 2.91
CA ALA A 168 9.03 5.47 4.27
C ALA A 168 10.37 4.75 4.49
N PHE A 169 10.65 3.72 3.68
CA PHE A 169 11.95 3.09 3.58
C PHE A 169 12.11 2.38 2.25
N TRP A 170 13.37 2.16 1.87
CA TRP A 170 13.73 1.39 0.70
C TRP A 170 14.02 -0.04 1.14
N ILE A 171 13.47 -1.01 0.42
CA ILE A 171 14.00 -2.37 0.48
C ILE A 171 15.27 -2.34 -0.35
N LYS A 172 16.44 -2.59 0.27
CA LYS A 172 17.68 -2.79 -0.48
C LYS A 172 17.40 -3.84 -1.56
N GLN A 173 17.40 -3.39 -2.80
CA GLN A 173 17.14 -4.23 -3.94
C GLN A 173 18.35 -5.16 -4.12
N GLU A 174 18.26 -6.37 -3.58
CA GLU A 174 18.97 -7.52 -4.14
C GLU A 174 18.06 -8.15 -5.21
N PHE A 175 17.57 -7.34 -6.14
CA PHE A 175 16.99 -7.88 -7.36
C PHE A 175 18.15 -7.95 -8.35
N GLY A 176 18.89 -9.07 -8.30
CA GLY A 176 19.78 -9.43 -9.38
C GLY A 176 18.93 -9.65 -10.63
N TRP A 177 18.94 -8.66 -11.52
CA TRP A 177 18.49 -8.78 -12.89
C TRP A 177 19.72 -8.92 -13.78
#